data_AF-A0A5D4S0B7-F1
#
_entry.id   AF-A0A5D4S0B7-F1
#
_cell.length_a   1.000
_cell.length_b   1.000
_cell.length_c   1.000
_cell.angle_alpha   90.00
_cell.angle_beta   90.00
_cell.angle_gamma   90.00
#
_symmetry.space_group_name_H-M   'P 1'
#
loop_
_entity.id
_entity.type
_entity.pdbx_description
1 polymer ?
#
loop_
_entity_poly.entity_id
_entity_poly.type
_entity_poly.pdbx_seq_one_letter_code
_entity_poly.pdbx_strand_id
1 'polypeptide(L)'
;MLTDRRELESKLANSIKTIKRKKNVVNDIKEELMNKYDIAGGSISTWFRSPEDSLPELDLREFYLINEQVYLKTGNLELIPEDHFTEVEIKEARKYSAEVKRDKIDFPITLTNATVVGNAAYSVPMSVQTIDALMSNGLLTYDFELQREAKFIRGRDNSIRKKPTLIKKNVDEIEEHLFQGTLVPSVLVYNCMTRSSDTGNEIIFDATKGELTITSGTEMAIVDGFHRTMGAVRAVQRQPDINFNFIVLITNYSTKQAQQYQAQLGKASEVSKVRIQELEANRHSDGVVRQLREESDLKGLISQTNRIHHLNKELVSYNVLADTIDEQFHMNNKAESMDVGDYLVDFFNILLGAYSNEFLENPVECKKTSLMCDNNMFVGYIVLARRMFEMEIKPKELRKVIKDIDFSKENNLWKEIGVLETDGNLNSNTNKLRKNIADYFETIDLGELVK
;
A
#
# COMPACT_ATOMS: atom_id res chain seq x y z
N MET A 1 20.38 -1.56 -1.33
CA MET A 1 21.09 -1.24 -2.58
C MET A 1 20.38 -1.86 -3.77
N LEU A 2 20.63 -1.35 -4.97
CA LEU A 2 20.14 -1.88 -6.26
C LEU A 2 21.11 -2.88 -6.90
N THR A 3 22.37 -2.87 -6.48
CA THR A 3 23.40 -3.81 -6.95
C THR A 3 24.04 -4.49 -5.74
N ASP A 4 24.79 -5.56 -6.01
CA ASP A 4 25.64 -6.18 -4.99
C ASP A 4 26.61 -5.14 -4.41
N ARG A 5 26.73 -5.13 -3.08
CA ARG A 5 27.55 -4.17 -2.34
C ARG A 5 29.04 -4.39 -2.59
N ARG A 6 29.50 -5.64 -2.56
CA ARG A 6 30.91 -6.02 -2.76
C ARG A 6 31.37 -5.65 -4.17
N GLU A 7 30.49 -5.80 -5.17
CA GLU A 7 30.79 -5.37 -6.54
C GLU A 7 31.06 -3.86 -6.60
N LEU A 8 30.22 -3.05 -5.95
CA LEU A 8 30.38 -1.61 -5.92
C LEU A 8 31.60 -1.17 -5.09
N GLU A 9 31.88 -1.86 -3.98
CA GLU A 9 33.07 -1.61 -3.14
C GLU A 9 34.34 -1.75 -3.97
N SER A 10 34.43 -2.80 -4.79
CA SER A 10 35.57 -3.03 -5.68
C SER A 10 35.73 -1.90 -6.72
N LYS A 11 34.64 -1.48 -7.37
CA LYS A 11 34.63 -0.36 -8.35
C LYS A 11 35.03 0.96 -7.70
N LEU A 12 34.51 1.22 -6.50
CA LEU A 12 34.82 2.42 -5.74
C LEU A 12 36.28 2.44 -5.26
N ALA A 13 36.79 1.32 -4.75
CA ALA A 13 38.19 1.20 -4.33
C ALA A 13 39.16 1.48 -5.48
N ASN A 14 38.86 0.94 -6.67
CA ASN A 14 39.63 1.22 -7.88
C ASN A 14 39.60 2.71 -8.25
N SER A 15 38.43 3.35 -8.19
CA SER A 15 38.30 4.78 -8.46
C SER A 15 39.07 5.63 -7.45
N ILE A 16 38.98 5.32 -6.15
CA ILE A 16 39.74 5.96 -5.08
C ILE A 16 41.24 5.85 -5.33
N LYS A 17 41.74 4.67 -5.73
CA LYS A 17 43.16 4.46 -6.08
C LYS A 17 43.65 5.42 -7.18
N THR A 18 42.82 5.78 -8.15
CA THR A 18 43.19 6.72 -9.22
C THR A 18 43.32 8.16 -8.76
N ILE A 19 42.58 8.56 -7.71
CA ILE A 19 42.55 9.93 -7.21
C ILE A 19 43.30 10.14 -5.90
N LYS A 20 43.67 9.09 -5.16
CA LYS A 20 44.27 9.22 -3.81
C LYS A 20 45.55 10.05 -3.74
N ARG A 21 46.26 10.21 -4.87
CA ARG A 21 47.47 11.06 -4.97
C ARG A 21 47.17 12.52 -5.35
N LYS A 22 45.95 12.83 -5.80
CA LYS A 22 45.51 14.17 -6.20
C LYS A 22 45.01 14.93 -4.96
N LYS A 23 45.93 15.57 -4.23
CA LYS A 23 45.65 16.21 -2.93
C LYS A 23 44.45 17.16 -2.96
N ASN A 24 44.32 18.00 -3.99
CA ASN A 24 43.20 18.94 -4.09
C ASN A 24 41.86 18.21 -4.18
N VAL A 25 41.76 17.16 -5.02
CA VAL A 25 40.54 16.36 -5.16
C VAL A 25 40.17 15.66 -3.85
N VAL A 26 41.17 15.07 -3.16
CA VAL A 26 40.94 14.39 -1.89
C VAL A 26 40.52 15.37 -0.80
N ASN A 27 41.11 16.56 -0.76
CA ASN A 27 40.76 17.59 0.21
C ASN A 27 39.35 18.14 -0.02
N ASP A 28 38.96 18.40 -1.27
CA ASP A 28 37.59 18.80 -1.60
C ASP A 28 36.56 17.77 -1.12
N ILE A 29 36.81 16.47 -1.36
CA ILE A 29 35.93 15.39 -0.90
C ILE A 29 35.86 15.37 0.63
N LYS A 30 37.01 15.56 1.30
CA LYS A 30 37.07 15.62 2.76
C LYS A 30 36.27 16.78 3.32
N GLU A 31 36.45 17.98 2.76
CA GLU A 31 35.74 19.17 3.22
C GLU A 31 34.22 19.01 3.07
N GLU A 32 33.76 18.46 1.94
CA GLU A 32 32.34 18.21 1.74
C GLU A 32 31.76 17.19 2.73
N LEU A 33 32.46 16.07 2.95
CA LEU A 33 32.03 15.04 3.89
C LEU A 33 32.08 15.50 5.36
N MET A 34 33.06 16.32 5.71
CA MET A 34 33.17 16.90 7.06
C MET A 34 32.10 17.96 7.30
N ASN A 35 31.91 18.89 6.36
CA ASN A 35 31.08 20.07 6.60
C ASN A 35 29.58 19.80 6.47
N LYS A 36 29.17 18.82 5.63
CA LYS A 36 27.74 18.52 5.42
C LYS A 36 27.23 17.35 6.24
N TYR A 37 28.11 16.46 6.66
CA TYR A 37 27.74 15.14 7.20
C TYR A 37 28.48 14.78 8.49
N ASP A 38 29.29 15.71 9.02
CA ASP A 38 30.04 15.59 10.27
C ASP A 38 31.01 14.39 10.32
N ILE A 39 31.38 13.82 9.17
CA ILE A 39 32.28 12.66 9.10
C ILE A 39 33.70 13.12 9.45
N ALA A 40 34.30 12.52 10.47
CA ALA A 40 35.64 12.88 10.91
C ALA A 40 36.69 12.75 9.79
N GLY A 41 37.48 13.80 9.56
CA GLY A 41 38.53 13.82 8.53
C GLY A 41 39.57 12.69 8.65
N GLY A 42 39.77 12.16 9.86
CA GLY A 42 40.59 10.96 10.11
C GLY A 42 40.01 9.69 9.49
N SER A 43 38.69 9.49 9.58
CA SER A 43 37.97 8.37 8.96
C SER A 43 38.10 8.43 7.45
N ILE A 44 37.80 9.60 6.87
CA ILE A 44 37.91 9.82 5.41
C ILE A 44 39.35 9.58 4.94
N SER A 45 40.35 10.06 5.70
CA SER A 45 41.77 9.81 5.38
C SER A 45 42.11 8.31 5.34
N THR A 46 41.45 7.51 6.16
CA THR A 46 41.63 6.05 6.20
C THR A 46 41.00 5.41 4.96
N TRP A 47 39.82 5.86 4.56
CA TRP A 47 39.13 5.41 3.34
C TRP A 47 39.98 5.55 2.08
N PHE A 48 40.72 6.67 1.96
CA PHE A 48 41.64 6.89 0.84
C PHE A 48 42.98 6.14 0.95
N ARG A 49 43.40 5.79 2.16
CA ARG A 49 44.68 5.11 2.41
C ARG A 49 44.59 3.62 2.10
N SER A 50 43.51 3.00 2.58
CA SER A 50 43.25 1.55 2.51
C SER A 50 41.78 1.28 2.14
N PRO A 51 41.34 1.66 0.92
CA PRO A 51 39.94 1.54 0.54
C PRO A 51 39.43 0.10 0.56
N GLU A 52 40.27 -0.89 0.23
CA GLU A 52 39.88 -2.30 0.25
C GLU A 52 39.47 -2.80 1.63
N ASP A 53 40.15 -2.32 2.67
CA ASP A 53 39.90 -2.74 4.05
C ASP A 53 38.80 -1.89 4.72
N SER A 54 38.60 -0.65 4.25
CA SER A 54 37.77 0.32 4.96
C SER A 54 36.38 0.52 4.35
N LEU A 55 36.20 0.32 3.04
CA LEU A 55 34.88 0.40 2.41
C LEU A 55 33.89 -0.68 2.89
N PRO A 56 34.32 -1.95 3.10
CA PRO A 56 33.43 -2.97 3.67
C PRO A 56 32.91 -2.60 5.06
N GLU A 57 33.69 -1.81 5.81
CA GLU A 57 33.38 -1.44 7.18
C GLU A 57 32.41 -0.27 7.31
N LEU A 58 32.05 0.41 6.21
CA LEU A 58 31.17 1.57 6.23
C LEU A 58 29.72 1.19 6.44
N ASP A 59 28.94 2.06 7.09
CA ASP A 59 27.49 1.93 6.99
C ASP A 59 27.02 2.31 5.57
N LEU A 60 25.81 1.88 5.20
CA LEU A 60 25.31 2.09 3.84
C LEU A 60 25.24 3.58 3.42
N ARG A 61 25.01 4.48 4.38
CA ARG A 61 24.90 5.92 4.14
C ARG A 61 26.28 6.52 3.94
N GLU A 62 27.24 6.19 4.81
CA GLU A 62 28.64 6.57 4.63
C GLU A 62 29.17 6.08 3.29
N PHE A 63 28.88 4.82 2.96
CA PHE A 63 29.26 4.20 1.70
C PHE A 63 28.65 4.94 0.49
N TYR A 64 27.36 5.29 0.56
CA TYR A 64 26.71 6.15 -0.43
C TYR A 64 27.42 7.51 -0.55
N LEU A 65 27.67 8.18 0.57
CA LEU A 65 28.22 9.54 0.57
C LEU A 65 29.63 9.57 -0.05
N ILE A 66 30.50 8.63 0.31
CA ILE A 66 31.83 8.55 -0.30
C ILE A 66 31.73 8.20 -1.79
N ASN A 67 30.81 7.30 -2.17
CA ASN A 67 30.58 6.95 -3.57
C ASN A 67 30.14 8.19 -4.38
N GLU A 68 29.13 8.92 -3.91
CA GLU A 68 28.63 10.14 -4.53
C GLU A 68 29.75 11.18 -4.69
N GLN A 69 30.54 11.44 -3.65
CA GLN A 69 31.62 12.42 -3.73
C GLN A 69 32.73 12.00 -4.69
N VAL A 70 33.07 10.71 -4.73
CA VAL A 70 34.06 10.20 -5.70
C VAL A 70 33.51 10.29 -7.13
N TYR A 71 32.24 9.95 -7.35
CA TYR A 71 31.58 10.11 -8.65
C TYR A 71 31.61 11.57 -9.11
N LEU A 72 31.17 12.51 -8.26
CA LEU A 72 31.12 13.94 -8.58
C LEU A 72 32.49 14.51 -8.98
N LYS A 73 33.58 13.98 -8.42
CA LYS A 73 34.94 14.46 -8.70
C LYS A 73 35.65 13.71 -9.82
N THR A 74 35.24 12.48 -10.13
CA THR A 74 35.90 11.65 -11.16
C THR A 74 35.12 11.58 -12.46
N GLY A 75 33.79 11.76 -12.41
CA GLY A 75 32.89 11.46 -13.51
C GLY A 75 32.86 9.97 -13.88
N ASN A 76 33.33 9.06 -13.00
CA ASN A 76 33.32 7.63 -13.30
C ASN A 76 31.88 7.12 -13.38
N LEU A 77 31.43 6.78 -14.59
CA LEU A 77 30.07 6.32 -14.86
C LEU A 77 29.73 5.00 -14.14
N GLU A 78 30.73 4.22 -13.73
CA GLU A 78 30.53 3.00 -12.93
C GLU A 78 30.14 3.27 -11.46
N LEU A 79 30.12 4.55 -11.04
CA LEU A 79 29.82 4.98 -9.68
C LEU A 79 28.59 5.91 -9.61
N ILE A 80 27.74 5.94 -10.63
CA ILE A 80 26.56 6.80 -10.60
C ILE A 80 25.65 6.35 -9.44
N PRO A 81 25.40 7.19 -8.41
CA PRO A 81 24.73 6.71 -7.21
C PRO A 81 23.29 6.23 -7.45
N GLU A 82 22.59 6.83 -8.41
CA GLU A 82 21.24 6.42 -8.83
C GLU A 82 21.18 4.99 -9.39
N ASP A 83 22.32 4.36 -9.65
CA ASP A 83 22.43 3.01 -10.24
C ASP A 83 22.55 1.94 -9.18
N HIS A 84 23.07 2.33 -8.03
CA HIS A 84 23.48 1.43 -6.97
C HIS A 84 22.63 1.58 -5.71
N PHE A 85 21.96 2.72 -5.56
CA PHE A 85 21.19 3.07 -4.37
C PHE A 85 19.75 3.40 -4.75
N THR A 86 18.81 2.99 -3.91
CA THR A 86 17.39 3.33 -4.07
C THR A 86 17.18 4.82 -3.76
N GLU A 87 16.11 5.42 -4.29
CA GLU A 87 15.75 6.82 -3.97
C GLU A 87 15.58 7.06 -2.46
N VAL A 88 15.18 6.03 -1.72
CA VAL A 88 15.04 6.10 -0.27
C VAL A 88 16.42 6.17 0.38
N GLU A 89 17.31 5.24 0.04
CA GLU A 89 18.69 5.23 0.53
C GLU A 89 19.41 6.55 0.23
N ILE A 90 19.26 7.08 -0.99
CA ILE A 90 19.81 8.37 -1.41
C ILE A 90 19.29 9.51 -0.53
N LYS A 91 17.97 9.60 -0.35
CA LYS A 91 17.35 10.68 0.41
C LYS A 91 17.76 10.64 1.88
N GLU A 92 17.86 9.45 2.46
CA GLU A 92 18.23 9.28 3.86
C GLU A 92 19.73 9.45 4.10
N ALA A 93 20.58 8.98 3.20
CA ALA A 93 22.02 9.21 3.30
C ALA A 93 22.39 10.70 3.20
N ARG A 94 21.64 11.49 2.43
CA ARG A 94 21.81 12.96 2.38
C ARG A 94 21.35 13.70 3.64
N LYS A 95 20.68 13.03 4.57
CA LYS A 95 20.32 13.57 5.90
C LYS A 95 21.25 13.05 7.00
N TYR A 96 22.26 12.26 6.65
CA TYR A 96 23.18 11.66 7.59
C TYR A 96 23.94 12.74 8.38
N SER A 97 24.14 12.49 9.67
CA SER A 97 25.11 13.19 10.52
C SER A 97 25.81 12.16 11.41
N ALA A 98 27.14 12.18 11.41
CA ALA A 98 27.97 11.23 12.18
C ALA A 98 27.82 11.38 13.70
N GLU A 99 27.20 12.47 14.19
CA GLU A 99 26.90 12.65 15.61
C GLU A 99 25.87 11.63 16.12
N VAL A 100 25.05 11.07 15.22
CA VAL A 100 24.07 10.02 15.53
C VAL A 100 24.74 8.64 15.44
N LYS A 101 25.38 8.21 16.53
CA LYS A 101 25.95 6.86 16.65
C LYS A 101 24.85 5.78 16.49
N ARG A 102 25.08 4.83 15.59
CA ARG A 102 24.30 3.59 15.50
C ARG A 102 25.22 2.39 15.70
N ASP A 103 24.68 1.33 16.30
CA ASP A 103 25.43 0.11 16.55
C ASP A 103 25.70 -0.63 15.24
N LYS A 104 26.98 -0.94 15.03
CA LYS A 104 27.42 -1.79 13.93
C LYS A 104 27.16 -3.24 14.32
N ILE A 105 26.39 -3.95 13.49
CA ILE A 105 26.07 -5.37 13.71
C ILE A 105 26.55 -6.21 12.53
N ASP A 106 26.85 -7.48 12.79
CA ASP A 106 27.25 -8.47 11.78
C ASP A 106 26.80 -9.87 12.22
N PHE A 107 26.79 -10.83 11.29
CA PHE A 107 26.58 -12.23 11.62
C PHE A 107 27.82 -12.84 12.31
N PRO A 108 27.65 -13.63 13.38
CA PRO A 108 26.44 -14.36 13.69
C PRO A 108 25.50 -13.59 14.62
N ILE A 109 24.19 -13.71 14.38
CA ILE A 109 23.13 -13.11 15.20
C ILE A 109 22.22 -14.21 15.70
N THR A 110 21.93 -14.21 17.01
CA THR A 110 20.99 -15.15 17.63
C THR A 110 19.69 -14.45 17.95
N LEU A 111 18.60 -15.00 17.42
CA LEU A 111 17.24 -14.52 17.62
C LEU A 111 16.52 -15.46 18.58
N THR A 112 15.79 -14.89 19.55
CA THR A 112 15.09 -15.64 20.59
C THR A 112 13.62 -15.85 20.23
N ASN A 113 12.96 -16.80 20.91
CA ASN A 113 11.56 -17.19 20.68
C ASN A 113 11.30 -17.71 19.25
N ALA A 114 12.31 -18.37 18.68
CA ALA A 114 12.20 -19.01 17.39
C ALA A 114 11.44 -20.33 17.50
N THR A 115 10.53 -20.56 16.55
CA THR A 115 9.71 -21.78 16.46
C THR A 115 9.90 -22.43 15.09
N VAL A 116 10.05 -23.74 15.04
CA VAL A 116 10.10 -24.49 13.78
C VAL A 116 8.70 -24.50 13.15
N VAL A 117 8.60 -24.04 11.91
CA VAL A 117 7.37 -24.16 11.12
C VAL A 117 7.37 -25.45 10.31
N GLY A 118 8.53 -25.80 9.75
CA GLY A 118 8.73 -26.99 8.90
C GLY A 118 9.50 -26.64 7.63
N ASN A 119 10.01 -27.66 6.92
CA ASN A 119 10.76 -27.48 5.67
C ASN A 119 11.91 -26.46 5.77
N ALA A 120 12.76 -26.51 6.80
CA ALA A 120 13.83 -25.53 7.00
C ALA A 120 13.34 -24.05 7.09
N ALA A 121 12.11 -23.85 7.56
CA ALA A 121 11.53 -22.55 7.87
C ALA A 121 11.27 -22.41 9.39
N TYR A 122 11.59 -21.23 9.90
CA TYR A 122 11.53 -20.87 11.30
C TYR A 122 10.77 -19.56 11.45
N SER A 123 9.84 -19.49 12.40
CA SER A 123 9.12 -18.26 12.73
C SER A 123 9.76 -17.61 13.94
N VAL A 124 10.05 -16.31 13.85
CA VAL A 124 10.73 -15.54 14.89
C VAL A 124 10.08 -14.16 15.02
N PRO A 125 9.75 -13.68 16.23
CA PRO A 125 9.40 -12.29 16.42
C PRO A 125 10.64 -11.41 16.25
N MET A 126 10.57 -10.39 15.39
CA MET A 126 11.68 -9.48 15.11
C MET A 126 11.24 -8.03 15.26
N SER A 127 11.99 -7.27 16.06
CA SER A 127 11.73 -5.84 16.26
C SER A 127 12.04 -5.04 15.00
N VAL A 128 11.33 -3.94 14.82
CA VAL A 128 11.60 -2.99 13.73
C VAL A 128 13.03 -2.42 13.82
N GLN A 129 13.59 -2.30 15.02
CA GLN A 129 14.99 -1.90 15.24
C GLN A 129 15.97 -2.95 14.69
N THR A 130 15.71 -4.24 14.96
CA THR A 130 16.53 -5.33 14.40
C THR A 130 16.48 -5.30 12.87
N ILE A 131 15.30 -5.06 12.29
CA ILE A 131 15.14 -4.96 10.83
C ILE A 131 15.91 -3.76 10.27
N ASP A 132 15.82 -2.57 10.89
CA ASP A 132 16.61 -1.38 10.49
C ASP A 132 18.11 -1.64 10.59
N ALA A 133 18.55 -2.32 11.66
CA ALA A 133 19.95 -2.67 11.84
C ALA A 133 20.45 -3.63 10.75
N LEU A 134 19.69 -4.69 10.43
CA LEU A 134 20.05 -5.62 9.36
C LEU A 134 20.14 -4.93 7.99
N MET A 135 19.17 -4.06 7.68
CA MET A 135 19.15 -3.29 6.42
C MET A 135 20.29 -2.28 6.34
N SER A 136 20.50 -1.49 7.40
CA SER A 136 21.50 -0.42 7.44
C SER A 136 22.93 -0.93 7.38
N ASN A 137 23.18 -2.14 7.91
CA ASN A 137 24.47 -2.82 7.83
C ASN A 137 24.62 -3.69 6.57
N GLY A 138 23.62 -3.72 5.68
CA GLY A 138 23.67 -4.48 4.42
C GLY A 138 23.57 -5.99 4.59
N LEU A 139 23.15 -6.46 5.78
CA LEU A 139 22.96 -7.88 6.10
C LEU A 139 21.65 -8.44 5.51
N LEU A 140 20.67 -7.58 5.26
CA LEU A 140 19.41 -7.91 4.60
C LEU A 140 19.30 -7.16 3.27
N THR A 141 19.12 -7.89 2.18
CA THR A 141 19.16 -7.33 0.82
C THR A 141 17.91 -7.63 -0.01
N TYR A 142 17.72 -6.87 -1.08
CA TYR A 142 16.71 -7.17 -2.10
C TYR A 142 17.33 -8.03 -3.19
N ASP A 143 16.77 -9.21 -3.43
CA ASP A 143 17.20 -10.10 -4.52
C ASP A 143 16.19 -10.07 -5.68
N PHE A 144 16.65 -9.62 -6.85
CA PHE A 144 15.85 -9.56 -8.08
C PHE A 144 15.49 -10.92 -8.68
N GLU A 145 16.25 -11.97 -8.37
CA GLU A 145 15.95 -13.34 -8.83
C GLU A 145 14.84 -13.98 -8.00
N LEU A 146 14.63 -13.49 -6.77
CA LEU A 146 13.55 -13.94 -5.90
C LEU A 146 12.31 -13.08 -6.09
N GLN A 147 12.48 -11.76 -6.12
CA GLN A 147 11.39 -10.79 -6.02
C GLN A 147 10.50 -10.65 -7.27
N ARG A 148 9.39 -9.89 -7.11
CA ARG A 148 8.50 -9.51 -8.23
C ARG A 148 9.26 -8.77 -9.33
N GLU A 149 8.69 -8.76 -10.55
CA GLU A 149 9.28 -8.15 -11.74
C GLU A 149 9.93 -6.79 -11.45
N ALA A 150 11.20 -6.67 -11.87
CA ALA A 150 11.95 -5.44 -11.78
C ALA A 150 11.37 -4.37 -12.72
N LYS A 151 11.37 -3.12 -12.29
CA LYS A 151 11.21 -2.00 -13.23
C LYS A 151 12.52 -1.79 -13.97
N PHE A 152 12.45 -1.73 -15.28
CA PHE A 152 13.57 -1.31 -16.11
C PHE A 152 13.54 0.19 -16.27
N ILE A 153 14.60 0.85 -15.85
CA ILE A 153 14.81 2.29 -16.04
C ILE A 153 15.99 2.49 -16.99
N ARG A 154 15.84 3.45 -17.89
CA ARG A 154 16.92 3.84 -18.80
C ARG A 154 17.75 4.92 -18.11
N GLY A 155 19.02 4.61 -17.88
CA GLY A 155 20.00 5.55 -17.36
C GLY A 155 20.26 6.70 -18.32
N ARG A 156 20.84 7.80 -17.81
CA ARG A 156 21.25 8.96 -18.62
C ARG A 156 22.33 8.60 -19.65
N ASP A 157 23.04 7.50 -19.44
CA ASP A 157 24.06 6.90 -20.30
C ASP A 157 23.49 5.88 -21.31
N ASN A 158 22.16 5.82 -21.48
CA ASN A 158 21.45 4.80 -22.26
C ASN A 158 21.55 3.34 -21.75
N SER A 159 22.12 3.09 -20.57
CA SER A 159 22.09 1.75 -19.98
C SER A 159 20.69 1.38 -19.48
N ILE A 160 20.34 0.09 -19.51
CA ILE A 160 19.10 -0.44 -18.95
C ILE A 160 19.41 -0.97 -17.55
N ARG A 161 18.72 -0.46 -16.52
CA ARG A 161 18.96 -0.80 -15.11
C ARG A 161 17.71 -1.36 -14.46
N LYS A 162 17.88 -2.31 -13.55
CA LYS A 162 16.78 -2.93 -12.77
C LYS A 162 16.57 -2.16 -11.47
N LYS A 163 15.32 -1.85 -11.14
CA LYS A 163 14.92 -1.22 -9.86
C LYS A 163 13.78 -2.03 -9.22
N PRO A 164 13.77 -2.21 -7.87
CA PRO A 164 12.65 -2.82 -7.18
C PRO A 164 11.35 -2.09 -7.48
N THR A 165 10.26 -2.84 -7.64
CA THR A 165 8.92 -2.25 -7.75
C THR A 165 8.46 -1.82 -6.35
N LEU A 166 8.79 -0.58 -5.98
CA LEU A 166 8.34 0.05 -4.75
C LEU A 166 7.19 1.02 -5.03
N ILE A 167 6.09 0.88 -4.30
CA ILE A 167 4.93 1.77 -4.37
C ILE A 167 5.04 2.68 -3.16
N LYS A 168 5.41 3.94 -3.40
CA LYS A 168 5.68 4.91 -2.34
C LYS A 168 4.49 5.06 -1.38
N LYS A 169 3.27 5.15 -1.92
CA LYS A 169 2.03 5.25 -1.14
C LYS A 169 1.93 4.16 -0.06
N ASN A 170 2.18 2.90 -0.42
CA ASN A 170 2.10 1.78 0.52
C ASN A 170 3.16 1.90 1.64
N VAL A 171 4.38 2.34 1.30
CA VAL A 171 5.44 2.54 2.29
C VAL A 171 5.07 3.65 3.26
N ASP A 172 4.55 4.77 2.74
CA ASP A 172 4.12 5.91 3.53
C ASP A 172 2.93 5.53 4.45
N GLU A 173 1.98 4.70 3.97
CA GLU A 173 0.87 4.17 4.79
C GLU A 173 1.35 3.26 5.93
N ILE A 174 2.29 2.36 5.67
CA ILE A 174 2.88 1.49 6.71
C ILE A 174 3.57 2.32 7.79
N GLU A 175 4.33 3.34 7.36
CA GLU A 175 5.03 4.26 8.25
C GLU A 175 4.03 5.01 9.16
N GLU A 176 2.95 5.54 8.60
CA GLU A 176 1.89 6.22 9.36
C GLU A 176 1.21 5.29 10.37
N HIS A 177 0.86 4.06 9.95
CA HIS A 177 0.26 3.07 10.83
C HIS A 177 1.18 2.68 12.01
N LEU A 178 2.51 2.67 11.81
CA LEU A 178 3.46 2.45 12.89
C LEU A 178 3.46 3.62 13.89
N PHE A 179 3.48 4.86 13.41
CA PHE A 179 3.44 6.04 14.29
C PHE A 179 2.13 6.13 15.08
N GLN A 180 1.01 5.78 14.44
CA GLN A 180 -0.31 5.79 15.08
C GLN A 180 -0.57 4.56 15.98
N GLY A 181 0.30 3.55 15.95
CA GLY A 181 0.09 2.28 16.66
C GLY A 181 -1.08 1.45 16.12
N THR A 182 -1.50 1.70 14.87
CA THR A 182 -2.63 1.03 14.21
C THR A 182 -2.20 -0.08 13.25
N LEU A 183 -0.89 -0.25 13.02
CA LEU A 183 -0.39 -1.32 12.17
C LEU A 183 -0.71 -2.70 12.79
N VAL A 184 -1.35 -3.56 12.01
CA VAL A 184 -1.59 -4.95 12.43
C VAL A 184 -0.34 -5.81 12.16
N PRO A 185 0.14 -6.60 13.13
CA PRO A 185 1.24 -7.54 12.91
C PRO A 185 0.96 -8.49 11.75
N SER A 186 1.95 -8.64 10.87
CA SER A 186 1.88 -9.51 9.70
C SER A 186 3.20 -10.26 9.52
N VAL A 187 3.20 -11.26 8.63
CA VAL A 187 4.38 -12.10 8.37
C VAL A 187 5.26 -11.48 7.30
N LEU A 188 6.54 -11.29 7.58
CA LEU A 188 7.61 -11.03 6.61
C LEU A 188 8.32 -12.35 6.28
N VAL A 189 8.91 -12.46 5.09
CA VAL A 189 9.64 -13.68 4.71
C VAL A 189 11.03 -13.32 4.23
N TYR A 190 12.04 -13.83 4.93
CA TYR A 190 13.44 -13.63 4.63
C TYR A 190 14.13 -14.99 4.41
N ASN A 191 15.06 -15.05 3.47
CA ASN A 191 15.78 -16.28 3.13
C ASN A 191 17.27 -16.12 3.40
N CYS A 192 17.84 -17.03 4.19
CA CYS A 192 19.27 -17.25 4.29
C CYS A 192 19.70 -18.16 3.13
N MET A 193 20.49 -17.62 2.21
CA MET A 193 20.85 -18.29 0.97
C MET A 193 21.74 -19.50 1.21
N THR A 194 21.36 -20.65 0.67
CA THR A 194 22.18 -21.87 0.78
C THR A 194 23.58 -21.65 0.21
N ARG A 195 24.61 -22.14 0.91
CA ARG A 195 26.04 -22.06 0.54
C ARG A 195 26.63 -20.66 0.61
N SER A 196 26.06 -19.79 1.43
CA SER A 196 26.62 -18.45 1.69
C SER A 196 27.42 -18.39 2.99
N SER A 197 27.16 -19.31 3.94
CA SER A 197 27.85 -19.30 5.23
C SER A 197 29.34 -19.64 5.14
N ASP A 198 30.15 -18.95 5.94
CA ASP A 198 31.58 -19.27 6.14
C ASP A 198 31.77 -20.58 6.94
N THR A 199 30.74 -20.97 7.71
CA THR A 199 30.79 -22.11 8.65
C THR A 199 30.11 -23.37 8.10
N GLY A 200 29.52 -23.28 6.91
CA GLY A 200 28.88 -24.38 6.19
C GLY A 200 27.37 -24.55 6.44
N ASN A 201 26.83 -24.04 7.55
CA ASN A 201 25.38 -23.99 7.81
C ASN A 201 24.98 -22.53 8.01
N GLU A 202 24.02 -22.00 7.25
CA GLU A 202 23.57 -20.61 7.45
C GLU A 202 22.73 -20.42 8.72
N ILE A 203 22.05 -21.48 9.16
CA ILE A 203 21.11 -21.44 10.28
C ILE A 203 21.41 -22.58 11.25
N ILE A 204 21.48 -22.25 12.53
CA ILE A 204 21.57 -23.20 13.65
C ILE A 204 20.38 -22.94 14.58
N PHE A 205 19.57 -23.96 14.84
CA PHE A 205 18.41 -23.85 15.72
C PHE A 205 18.61 -24.68 17.00
N ASP A 206 18.54 -24.01 18.15
CA ASP A 206 18.48 -24.65 19.48
C ASP A 206 17.02 -24.75 19.92
N ALA A 207 16.45 -25.96 19.75
CA ALA A 207 15.06 -26.23 20.12
C ALA A 207 14.79 -26.14 21.63
N THR A 208 15.81 -26.31 22.47
CA THR A 208 15.66 -26.27 23.94
C THR A 208 15.52 -24.83 24.42
N LYS A 209 16.27 -23.92 23.80
CA LYS A 209 16.23 -22.48 24.12
C LYS A 209 15.26 -21.69 23.26
N GLY A 210 14.79 -22.25 22.15
CA GLY A 210 14.04 -21.52 21.14
C GLY A 210 14.89 -20.41 20.51
N GLU A 211 16.17 -20.72 20.24
CA GLU A 211 17.13 -19.77 19.67
C GLU A 211 17.46 -20.13 18.23
N LEU A 212 17.43 -19.15 17.33
CA LEU A 212 17.83 -19.29 15.94
C LEU A 212 19.05 -18.42 15.68
N THR A 213 20.19 -19.05 15.42
CA THR A 213 21.42 -18.36 15.07
C THR A 213 21.60 -18.34 13.55
N ILE A 214 21.69 -17.15 12.98
CA ILE A 214 22.16 -16.92 11.61
C ILE A 214 23.68 -16.81 11.68
N THR A 215 24.42 -17.62 10.91
CA THR A 215 25.88 -17.74 11.04
C THR A 215 26.64 -16.73 10.17
N SER A 216 27.91 -16.48 10.50
CA SER A 216 28.80 -15.60 9.75
C SER A 216 28.89 -15.94 8.26
N GLY A 217 29.05 -14.91 7.43
CA GLY A 217 29.11 -15.03 5.97
C GLY A 217 27.75 -15.20 5.28
N THR A 218 26.70 -15.56 6.03
CA THR A 218 25.37 -15.81 5.46
C THR A 218 24.83 -14.62 4.69
N GLU A 219 24.38 -14.85 3.47
CA GLU A 219 23.67 -13.87 2.66
C GLU A 219 22.17 -14.00 2.93
N MET A 220 21.55 -12.93 3.45
CA MET A 220 20.12 -12.89 3.75
C MET A 220 19.38 -11.96 2.78
N ALA A 221 18.30 -12.47 2.18
CA ALA A 221 17.51 -11.76 1.19
C ALA A 221 16.04 -11.69 1.58
N ILE A 222 15.38 -10.60 1.22
CA ILE A 222 13.94 -10.43 1.37
C ILE A 222 13.24 -11.25 0.28
N VAL A 223 12.30 -12.12 0.66
CA VAL A 223 11.43 -12.89 -0.25
C VAL A 223 10.04 -12.27 -0.33
N ASP A 224 9.46 -11.89 0.81
CA ASP A 224 8.19 -11.16 0.86
C ASP A 224 8.19 -10.07 1.93
N GLY A 225 7.42 -9.01 1.68
CA GLY A 225 7.26 -7.91 2.61
C GLY A 225 8.28 -6.77 2.43
N PHE A 226 8.77 -6.55 1.20
CA PHE A 226 9.70 -5.45 0.91
C PHE A 226 9.15 -4.07 1.30
N HIS A 227 7.92 -3.72 0.92
CA HIS A 227 7.31 -2.43 1.30
C HIS A 227 7.18 -2.27 2.82
N ARG A 228 6.82 -3.35 3.53
CA ARG A 228 6.70 -3.38 5.00
C ARG A 228 8.05 -3.20 5.68
N THR A 229 9.07 -3.88 5.18
CA THR A 229 10.47 -3.71 5.61
C THR A 229 10.91 -2.27 5.44
N MET A 230 10.69 -1.67 4.26
CA MET A 230 11.07 -0.27 4.01
C MET A 230 10.27 0.74 4.84
N GLY A 231 8.98 0.48 5.09
CA GLY A 231 8.15 1.32 5.95
C GLY A 231 8.65 1.31 7.40
N ALA A 232 8.97 0.12 7.93
CA ALA A 232 9.54 -0.04 9.26
C ALA A 232 10.90 0.63 9.43
N VAL A 233 11.81 0.45 8.45
CA VAL A 233 13.11 1.12 8.39
C VAL A 233 12.92 2.64 8.47
N ARG A 234 12.04 3.22 7.65
CA ARG A 234 11.77 4.66 7.68
C ARG A 234 11.21 5.13 9.03
N ALA A 235 10.27 4.37 9.59
CA ALA A 235 9.64 4.70 10.86
C ALA A 235 10.67 4.75 11.99
N VAL A 236 11.54 3.72 12.12
CA VAL A 236 12.62 3.68 13.12
C VAL A 236 13.62 4.81 12.92
N GLN A 237 13.96 5.12 11.67
CA GLN A 237 14.90 6.21 11.38
C GLN A 237 14.37 7.58 11.79
N ARG A 238 13.05 7.77 11.80
CA ARG A 238 12.38 9.02 12.22
C ARG A 238 12.06 9.03 13.71
N GLN A 239 11.65 7.90 14.27
CA GLN A 239 11.37 7.71 15.68
C GLN A 239 12.01 6.39 16.15
N PRO A 240 13.24 6.45 16.70
CA PRO A 240 14.00 5.25 17.09
C PRO A 240 13.31 4.35 18.12
N ASP A 241 12.44 4.93 18.96
CA ASP A 241 11.80 4.25 20.09
C ASP A 241 10.46 3.56 19.75
N ILE A 242 10.11 3.41 18.46
CA ILE A 242 8.87 2.70 18.07
C ILE A 242 8.91 1.25 18.54
N ASN A 243 7.96 0.86 19.37
CA ASN A 243 7.84 -0.53 19.81
C ASN A 243 6.90 -1.31 18.89
N PHE A 244 7.45 -2.09 17.96
CA PHE A 244 6.69 -2.98 17.11
C PHE A 244 7.51 -4.20 16.70
N ASN A 245 6.87 -5.37 16.68
CA ASN A 245 7.46 -6.62 16.20
C ASN A 245 6.69 -7.14 14.99
N PHE A 246 7.42 -7.51 13.94
CA PHE A 246 6.89 -8.39 12.92
C PHE A 246 7.10 -9.84 13.32
N ILE A 247 6.24 -10.72 12.81
CA ILE A 247 6.59 -12.13 12.71
C ILE A 247 7.42 -12.29 11.44
N VAL A 248 8.63 -12.82 11.56
CA VAL A 248 9.52 -13.07 10.43
C VAL A 248 9.63 -14.57 10.25
N LEU A 249 9.28 -15.04 9.06
CA LEU A 249 9.57 -16.39 8.60
C LEU A 249 10.97 -16.39 7.97
N ILE A 250 11.92 -16.99 8.65
CA ILE A 250 13.30 -17.16 8.18
C ILE A 250 13.43 -18.55 7.55
N THR A 251 13.81 -18.60 6.29
CA THR A 251 13.98 -19.84 5.52
C THR A 251 15.44 -20.08 5.18
N ASN A 252 15.83 -21.35 5.02
CA ASN A 252 17.08 -21.74 4.35
C ASN A 252 16.74 -22.48 3.06
N TYR A 253 16.42 -21.72 2.03
CA TYR A 253 16.02 -22.24 0.73
C TYR A 253 17.09 -21.95 -0.32
N SER A 254 17.25 -22.90 -1.24
CA SER A 254 17.89 -22.62 -2.52
C SER A 254 17.07 -21.59 -3.30
N THR A 255 17.69 -20.88 -4.24
CA THR A 255 17.03 -19.90 -5.10
C THR A 255 15.75 -20.45 -5.74
N LYS A 256 15.79 -21.71 -6.21
CA LYS A 256 14.62 -22.37 -6.82
C LYS A 256 13.48 -22.59 -5.83
N GLN A 257 13.79 -23.00 -4.60
CA GLN A 257 12.77 -23.18 -3.54
C GLN A 257 12.16 -21.82 -3.13
N ALA A 258 12.99 -20.79 -2.99
CA ALA A 258 12.54 -19.43 -2.69
C ALA A 258 11.64 -18.87 -3.82
N GLN A 259 12.01 -19.08 -5.09
CA GLN A 259 11.16 -18.74 -6.25
C GLN A 259 9.83 -19.51 -6.26
N GLN A 260 9.84 -20.80 -5.93
CA GLN A 260 8.61 -21.59 -5.81
C GLN A 260 7.70 -21.07 -4.70
N TYR A 261 8.29 -20.71 -3.55
CA TYR A 261 7.56 -20.11 -2.44
C TYR A 261 6.96 -18.75 -2.83
N GLN A 262 7.74 -17.89 -3.48
CA GLN A 262 7.27 -16.61 -4.03
C GLN A 262 6.11 -16.80 -5.02
N ALA A 263 6.18 -17.81 -5.89
CA ALA A 263 5.12 -18.14 -6.83
C ALA A 263 3.84 -18.62 -6.12
N GLN A 264 3.95 -19.30 -4.98
CA GLN A 264 2.79 -19.67 -4.17
C GLN A 264 2.14 -18.45 -3.52
N LEU A 265 2.93 -17.54 -2.95
CA LEU A 265 2.42 -16.27 -2.41
C LEU A 265 1.73 -15.42 -3.49
N GLY A 266 2.31 -15.34 -4.68
CA GLY A 266 1.76 -14.57 -5.80
C GLY A 266 0.46 -15.14 -6.39
N LYS A 267 0.14 -16.42 -6.13
CA LYS A 267 -1.13 -17.03 -6.55
C LYS A 267 -2.31 -16.68 -5.64
N ALA A 268 -2.05 -16.07 -4.47
CA ALA A 268 -3.13 -15.55 -3.64
C ALA A 268 -3.91 -14.47 -4.42
N SER A 269 -5.22 -14.63 -4.54
CA SER A 269 -6.06 -13.71 -5.31
C SER A 269 -6.13 -12.35 -4.62
N GLU A 270 -5.90 -11.28 -5.38
CA GLU A 270 -6.08 -9.93 -4.88
C GLU A 270 -7.54 -9.70 -4.48
N VAL A 271 -7.76 -9.19 -3.27
CA VAL A 271 -9.08 -8.73 -2.83
C VAL A 271 -9.41 -7.46 -3.61
N SER A 272 -10.63 -7.35 -4.14
CA SER A 272 -11.03 -6.18 -4.92
C SER A 272 -10.98 -4.90 -4.06
N LYS A 273 -10.69 -3.74 -4.66
CA LYS A 273 -10.64 -2.46 -3.94
C LYS A 273 -11.93 -2.14 -3.19
N VAL A 274 -13.08 -2.45 -3.79
CA VAL A 274 -14.41 -2.30 -3.17
C VAL A 274 -14.51 -3.14 -1.90
N ARG A 275 -14.06 -4.39 -1.98
CA ARG A 275 -14.08 -5.29 -0.83
C ARG A 275 -13.10 -4.85 0.25
N ILE A 276 -11.96 -4.28 -0.10
CA ILE A 276 -11.03 -3.68 0.87
C ILE A 276 -11.69 -2.50 1.58
N GLN A 277 -12.29 -1.56 0.84
CA GLN A 277 -13.02 -0.43 1.43
C GLN A 277 -14.15 -0.89 2.37
N GLU A 278 -14.91 -1.90 1.96
CA GLU A 278 -15.95 -2.52 2.79
C GLU A 278 -15.37 -3.13 4.08
N LEU A 279 -14.22 -3.81 4.00
CA LEU A 279 -13.58 -4.45 5.16
C LEU A 279 -12.95 -3.43 6.11
N GLU A 280 -12.38 -2.35 5.59
CA GLU A 280 -11.84 -1.24 6.37
C GLU A 280 -12.98 -0.49 7.09
N ALA A 281 -14.11 -0.28 6.41
CA ALA A 281 -15.32 0.38 6.94
C ALA A 281 -15.02 1.67 7.71
N ASN A 282 -14.09 2.49 7.20
CA ASN A 282 -13.58 3.66 7.90
C ASN A 282 -14.56 4.85 7.90
N ARG A 283 -15.50 4.92 6.94
CA ARG A 283 -16.48 6.02 6.86
C ARG A 283 -17.76 5.68 7.60
N HIS A 284 -18.46 6.70 8.08
CA HIS A 284 -19.80 6.54 8.64
C HIS A 284 -20.79 5.96 7.59
N SER A 285 -20.66 6.40 6.34
CA SER A 285 -21.40 5.84 5.19
C SER A 285 -21.19 4.34 4.98
N ASP A 286 -19.98 3.82 5.24
CA ASP A 286 -19.71 2.38 5.17
C ASP A 286 -20.51 1.59 6.24
N GLY A 287 -20.66 2.19 7.43
CA GLY A 287 -21.51 1.66 8.50
C GLY A 287 -22.99 1.58 8.12
N VAL A 288 -23.50 2.65 7.50
CA VAL A 288 -24.88 2.72 6.98
C VAL A 288 -25.13 1.64 5.91
N VAL A 289 -24.22 1.48 4.94
CA VAL A 289 -24.38 0.47 3.90
C VAL A 289 -24.33 -0.95 4.47
N ARG A 290 -23.51 -1.20 5.51
CA ARG A 290 -23.53 -2.48 6.23
C ARG A 290 -24.90 -2.74 6.85
N GLN A 291 -25.48 -1.76 7.53
CA GLN A 291 -26.82 -1.88 8.11
C GLN A 291 -27.88 -2.19 7.03
N LEU A 292 -27.87 -1.46 5.90
CA LEU A 292 -28.77 -1.71 4.77
C LEU A 292 -28.66 -3.16 4.25
N ARG A 293 -27.47 -3.75 4.25
CA ARG A 293 -27.26 -5.13 3.80
C ARG A 293 -27.76 -6.18 4.78
N GLU A 294 -27.85 -5.85 6.05
CA GLU A 294 -28.21 -6.78 7.11
C GLU A 294 -29.71 -6.71 7.43
N GLU A 295 -30.27 -5.50 7.41
CA GLU A 295 -31.56 -5.15 8.00
C GLU A 295 -32.62 -4.67 7.00
N SER A 296 -32.26 -4.31 5.76
CA SER A 296 -33.22 -3.86 4.75
C SER A 296 -33.47 -4.89 3.65
N ASP A 297 -34.49 -4.65 2.83
CA ASP A 297 -34.85 -5.43 1.64
C ASP A 297 -33.77 -5.36 0.54
N LEU A 298 -32.76 -4.48 0.68
CA LEU A 298 -31.56 -4.50 -0.15
C LEU A 298 -30.59 -5.64 0.20
N LYS A 299 -30.87 -6.41 1.26
CA LYS A 299 -30.09 -7.60 1.63
C LYS A 299 -29.97 -8.58 0.46
N GLY A 300 -28.73 -8.88 0.09
CA GLY A 300 -28.42 -9.75 -1.05
C GLY A 300 -28.55 -9.06 -2.43
N LEU A 301 -28.96 -7.79 -2.48
CA LEU A 301 -29.11 -7.01 -3.72
C LEU A 301 -27.99 -5.97 -3.91
N ILE A 302 -27.09 -5.82 -2.93
CA ILE A 302 -25.94 -4.92 -2.98
C ILE A 302 -24.68 -5.68 -3.40
N SER A 303 -24.06 -5.26 -4.51
CA SER A 303 -22.84 -5.88 -5.03
C SER A 303 -21.61 -5.54 -4.21
N GLN A 304 -20.77 -6.54 -3.95
CA GLN A 304 -19.45 -6.39 -3.31
C GLN A 304 -18.32 -6.05 -4.29
N THR A 305 -18.67 -5.80 -5.55
CA THR A 305 -17.72 -5.37 -6.57
C THR A 305 -18.19 -4.07 -7.23
N ASN A 306 -17.35 -3.50 -8.09
CA ASN A 306 -17.70 -2.33 -8.90
C ASN A 306 -18.77 -2.63 -9.96
N ARG A 307 -19.11 -3.91 -10.19
CA ARG A 307 -20.05 -4.33 -11.23
C ARG A 307 -21.20 -5.10 -10.60
N ILE A 308 -22.40 -4.78 -11.05
CA ILE A 308 -23.59 -5.53 -10.70
C ILE A 308 -23.60 -6.86 -11.44
N HIS A 309 -23.83 -7.95 -10.72
CA HIS A 309 -24.01 -9.28 -11.27
C HIS A 309 -25.50 -9.60 -11.45
N HIS A 310 -25.97 -9.62 -12.70
CA HIS A 310 -27.36 -9.93 -13.03
C HIS A 310 -27.83 -11.31 -12.55
N LEU A 311 -26.94 -12.31 -12.53
CA LEU A 311 -27.23 -13.65 -12.02
C LEU A 311 -27.60 -13.65 -10.53
N ASN A 312 -27.03 -12.73 -9.76
CA ASN A 312 -27.29 -12.58 -8.33
C ASN A 312 -28.48 -11.65 -8.05
N LYS A 313 -29.20 -11.19 -9.08
CA LYS A 313 -30.25 -10.18 -8.99
C LYS A 313 -29.81 -8.87 -8.31
N GLU A 314 -28.52 -8.55 -8.34
CA GLU A 314 -27.99 -7.33 -7.73
C GLU A 314 -28.60 -6.08 -8.41
N LEU A 315 -28.89 -5.07 -7.59
CA LEU A 315 -29.52 -3.81 -7.99
C LEU A 315 -28.56 -2.63 -7.99
N VAL A 316 -27.66 -2.58 -7.00
CA VAL A 316 -26.76 -1.45 -6.77
C VAL A 316 -25.40 -1.93 -6.28
N SER A 317 -24.33 -1.24 -6.65
CA SER A 317 -22.98 -1.52 -6.11
C SER A 317 -22.74 -0.85 -4.77
N TYR A 318 -21.94 -1.48 -3.90
CA TYR A 318 -21.52 -0.91 -2.61
C TYR A 318 -21.01 0.54 -2.74
N ASN A 319 -20.13 0.82 -3.71
CA ASN A 319 -19.55 2.16 -3.90
C ASN A 319 -20.60 3.22 -4.25
N VAL A 320 -21.60 2.89 -5.07
CA VAL A 320 -22.67 3.86 -5.38
C VAL A 320 -23.42 4.25 -4.11
N LEU A 321 -23.78 3.29 -3.26
CA LEU A 321 -24.43 3.61 -1.99
C LEU A 321 -23.51 4.38 -1.06
N ALA A 322 -22.32 3.85 -0.79
CA ALA A 322 -21.41 4.42 0.20
C ALA A 322 -20.98 5.84 -0.19
N ASP A 323 -20.53 6.05 -1.43
CA ASP A 323 -20.08 7.36 -1.90
C ASP A 323 -21.24 8.38 -1.92
N THR A 324 -22.43 7.97 -2.38
CA THR A 324 -23.57 8.90 -2.39
C THR A 324 -24.07 9.22 -0.99
N ILE A 325 -24.11 8.25 -0.07
CA ILE A 325 -24.49 8.51 1.33
C ILE A 325 -23.48 9.46 1.97
N ASP A 326 -22.18 9.27 1.71
CA ASP A 326 -21.12 10.16 2.21
C ASP A 326 -21.27 11.59 1.68
N GLU A 327 -21.64 11.74 0.40
CA GLU A 327 -21.88 13.04 -0.25
C GLU A 327 -23.16 13.73 0.23
N GLN A 328 -24.21 12.95 0.54
CA GLN A 328 -25.55 13.47 0.82
C GLN A 328 -25.81 13.66 2.32
N PHE A 329 -25.29 12.80 3.18
CA PHE A 329 -25.53 12.85 4.62
C PHE A 329 -24.27 13.26 5.36
N HIS A 330 -24.34 14.41 6.02
CA HIS A 330 -23.27 14.89 6.89
C HIS A 330 -23.35 14.17 8.25
N MET A 331 -22.61 13.08 8.40
CA MET A 331 -22.52 12.30 9.64
C MET A 331 -21.18 12.57 10.32
N ASN A 332 -21.20 13.10 11.54
CA ASN A 332 -20.00 13.44 12.31
C ASN A 332 -19.62 12.37 13.34
N ASN A 333 -20.57 11.48 13.65
CA ASN A 333 -20.38 10.46 14.67
C ASN A 333 -21.24 9.21 14.40
N LYS A 334 -20.99 8.18 15.20
CA LYS A 334 -21.68 6.89 15.07
C LYS A 334 -23.18 6.96 15.36
N ALA A 335 -23.64 7.84 16.24
CA ALA A 335 -25.07 7.96 16.54
C ALA A 335 -25.82 8.52 15.33
N GLU A 336 -25.32 9.61 14.74
CA GLU A 336 -25.86 10.18 13.49
C GLU A 336 -25.85 9.15 12.35
N SER A 337 -24.79 8.35 12.26
CA SER A 337 -24.72 7.24 11.30
C SER A 337 -25.79 6.18 11.52
N MET A 338 -26.17 5.89 12.77
CA MET A 338 -27.25 4.94 13.09
C MET A 338 -28.61 5.55 12.77
N ASP A 339 -28.83 6.84 13.08
CA ASP A 339 -30.09 7.53 12.77
C ASP A 339 -30.35 7.57 11.25
N VAL A 340 -29.32 7.89 10.45
CA VAL A 340 -29.39 7.85 8.99
C VAL A 340 -29.61 6.41 8.49
N GLY A 341 -28.93 5.44 9.11
CA GLY A 341 -29.09 4.02 8.79
C GLY A 341 -30.51 3.52 8.98
N ASP A 342 -31.09 3.74 10.16
CA ASP A 342 -32.47 3.37 10.49
C ASP A 342 -33.47 3.99 9.49
N TYR A 343 -33.30 5.27 9.18
CA TYR A 343 -34.16 5.95 8.22
C TYR A 343 -34.05 5.37 6.81
N LEU A 344 -32.83 5.10 6.34
CA LEU A 344 -32.61 4.53 5.01
C LEU A 344 -33.10 3.08 4.91
N VAL A 345 -32.99 2.29 5.99
CA VAL A 345 -33.58 0.94 6.04
C VAL A 345 -35.08 1.02 5.77
N ASP A 346 -35.80 1.87 6.50
CA ASP A 346 -37.24 2.06 6.30
C ASP A 346 -37.57 2.60 4.91
N PHE A 347 -36.79 3.57 4.42
CA PHE A 347 -36.94 4.14 3.09
C PHE A 347 -36.85 3.08 1.99
N PHE A 348 -35.79 2.27 2.01
CA PHE A 348 -35.57 1.25 0.98
C PHE A 348 -36.56 0.08 1.10
N ASN A 349 -36.95 -0.33 2.31
CA ASN A 349 -38.03 -1.32 2.49
C ASN A 349 -39.33 -0.84 1.84
N ILE A 350 -39.67 0.44 1.99
CA ILE A 350 -40.88 1.01 1.41
C ILE A 350 -40.77 1.15 -0.10
N LEU A 351 -39.60 1.55 -0.62
CA LEU A 351 -39.34 1.63 -2.06
C LEU A 351 -39.45 0.26 -2.74
N LEU A 352 -38.69 -0.71 -2.24
CA LEU A 352 -38.65 -2.06 -2.81
C LEU A 352 -39.99 -2.77 -2.63
N GLY A 353 -40.65 -2.60 -1.49
CA GLY A 353 -41.99 -3.14 -1.25
C GLY A 353 -43.10 -2.46 -2.06
N ALA A 354 -42.93 -1.21 -2.50
CA ALA A 354 -43.89 -0.54 -3.37
C ALA A 354 -43.80 -1.01 -4.84
N TYR A 355 -42.61 -1.43 -5.27
CA TYR A 355 -42.30 -1.85 -6.63
C TYR A 355 -41.61 -3.23 -6.61
N SER A 356 -42.22 -4.19 -5.90
CA SER A 356 -41.63 -5.51 -5.67
C SER A 356 -41.43 -6.28 -6.97
N ASN A 357 -42.34 -6.12 -7.92
CA ASN A 357 -42.23 -6.74 -9.23
C ASN A 357 -40.99 -6.24 -9.98
N GLU A 358 -40.75 -4.92 -9.96
CA GLU A 358 -39.61 -4.28 -10.61
C GLU A 358 -38.29 -4.64 -9.92
N PHE A 359 -38.21 -4.51 -8.58
CA PHE A 359 -36.95 -4.67 -7.86
C PHE A 359 -36.61 -6.12 -7.48
N LEU A 360 -37.58 -6.95 -7.13
CA LEU A 360 -37.35 -8.27 -6.51
C LEU A 360 -37.67 -9.43 -7.48
N GLU A 361 -38.79 -9.34 -8.19
CA GLU A 361 -39.25 -10.43 -9.07
C GLU A 361 -38.53 -10.38 -10.42
N ASN A 362 -38.58 -9.23 -11.11
CA ASN A 362 -38.16 -9.05 -12.51
C ASN A 362 -37.15 -7.90 -12.75
N PRO A 363 -36.08 -7.75 -11.96
CA PRO A 363 -35.15 -6.61 -12.09
C PRO A 363 -34.37 -6.55 -13.40
N VAL A 364 -34.15 -7.70 -14.06
CA VAL A 364 -33.49 -7.74 -15.37
C VAL A 364 -34.38 -7.18 -16.47
N GLU A 365 -35.68 -7.49 -16.44
CA GLU A 365 -36.64 -6.94 -17.41
C GLU A 365 -36.92 -5.46 -17.13
N CYS A 366 -37.06 -5.08 -15.86
CA CYS A 366 -37.16 -3.68 -15.43
C CYS A 366 -36.05 -2.82 -16.05
N LYS A 367 -34.78 -3.27 -15.97
CA LYS A 367 -33.62 -2.55 -16.53
C LYS A 367 -33.65 -2.36 -18.04
N LYS A 368 -34.45 -3.14 -18.79
CA LYS A 368 -34.55 -2.97 -20.24
C LYS A 368 -35.42 -1.76 -20.61
N THR A 369 -36.54 -1.60 -19.93
CA THR A 369 -37.59 -0.63 -20.26
C THR A 369 -37.65 0.58 -19.32
N SER A 370 -37.08 0.47 -18.13
CA SER A 370 -37.14 1.48 -17.07
C SER A 370 -35.76 1.75 -16.48
N LEU A 371 -35.57 2.98 -16.00
CA LEU A 371 -34.41 3.39 -15.20
C LEU A 371 -34.60 3.11 -13.71
N MET A 372 -35.79 2.67 -13.27
CA MET A 372 -36.10 2.46 -11.85
C MET A 372 -35.10 1.52 -11.16
N CYS A 373 -34.72 0.45 -11.86
CA CYS A 373 -33.80 -0.55 -11.32
C CYS A 373 -32.32 -0.29 -11.67
N ASP A 374 -31.99 0.84 -12.33
CA ASP A 374 -30.61 1.13 -12.73
C ASP A 374 -29.71 1.44 -11.52
N ASN A 375 -28.45 0.99 -11.59
CA ASN A 375 -27.44 1.23 -10.55
C ASN A 375 -27.34 2.71 -10.16
N ASN A 376 -27.32 3.60 -11.16
CA ASN A 376 -27.09 5.02 -10.92
C ASN A 376 -28.35 5.73 -10.44
N MET A 377 -29.53 5.13 -10.60
CA MET A 377 -30.78 5.71 -10.10
C MET A 377 -30.85 5.70 -8.57
N PHE A 378 -30.09 4.80 -7.92
CA PHE A 378 -29.91 4.83 -6.47
C PHE A 378 -29.31 6.14 -5.96
N VAL A 379 -28.59 6.89 -6.80
CA VAL A 379 -28.16 8.26 -6.45
C VAL A 379 -29.36 9.15 -6.17
N GLY A 380 -30.35 9.14 -7.08
CA GLY A 380 -31.58 9.91 -6.94
C GLY A 380 -32.40 9.49 -5.72
N TYR A 381 -32.49 8.18 -5.46
CA TYR A 381 -33.17 7.66 -4.27
C TYR A 381 -32.54 8.16 -2.97
N ILE A 382 -31.21 8.20 -2.89
CA ILE A 382 -30.50 8.70 -1.71
C ILE A 382 -30.67 10.21 -1.56
N VAL A 383 -30.61 10.99 -2.65
CA VAL A 383 -30.91 12.43 -2.63
C VAL A 383 -32.32 12.70 -2.11
N LEU A 384 -33.31 11.96 -2.62
CA LEU A 384 -34.69 12.07 -2.15
C LEU A 384 -34.82 11.70 -0.67
N ALA A 385 -34.18 10.61 -0.25
CA ALA A 385 -34.16 10.18 1.13
C ALA A 385 -33.55 11.24 2.06
N ARG A 386 -32.43 11.85 1.66
CA ARG A 386 -31.79 12.98 2.39
C ARG A 386 -32.76 14.13 2.57
N ARG A 387 -33.40 14.59 1.49
CA ARG A 387 -34.36 15.70 1.55
C ARG A 387 -35.53 15.39 2.46
N MET A 388 -36.10 14.19 2.34
CA MET A 388 -37.19 13.76 3.21
C MET A 388 -36.74 13.68 4.67
N PHE A 389 -35.52 13.18 4.94
CA PHE A 389 -34.95 13.11 6.29
C PHE A 389 -34.76 14.50 6.91
N GLU A 390 -34.15 15.45 6.19
CA GLU A 390 -33.95 16.82 6.65
C GLU A 390 -35.26 17.59 6.87
N MET A 391 -36.30 17.25 6.12
CA MET A 391 -37.64 17.84 6.25
C MET A 391 -38.52 17.06 7.22
N GLU A 392 -37.96 16.10 7.97
CA GLU A 392 -38.67 15.22 8.93
C GLU A 392 -39.86 14.45 8.32
N ILE A 393 -39.85 14.25 7.00
CA ILE A 393 -40.87 13.50 6.28
C ILE A 393 -40.63 12.02 6.53
N LYS A 394 -41.68 11.30 6.99
CA LYS A 394 -41.57 9.88 7.27
C LYS A 394 -41.39 9.05 5.98
N PRO A 395 -40.57 7.98 5.97
CA PRO A 395 -40.35 7.14 4.80
C PRO A 395 -41.62 6.62 4.11
N LYS A 396 -42.69 6.36 4.87
CA LYS A 396 -44.00 5.92 4.35
C LYS A 396 -44.64 6.87 3.34
N GLU A 397 -44.29 8.16 3.40
CA GLU A 397 -44.81 9.18 2.48
C GLU A 397 -44.13 9.10 1.10
N LEU A 398 -43.01 8.36 0.96
CA LEU A 398 -42.28 8.15 -0.29
C LEU A 398 -43.21 7.74 -1.44
N ARG A 399 -44.19 6.87 -1.16
CA ARG A 399 -45.15 6.36 -2.15
C ARG A 399 -45.93 7.47 -2.85
N LYS A 400 -46.11 8.62 -2.18
CA LYS A 400 -46.81 9.78 -2.76
C LYS A 400 -45.92 10.56 -3.73
N VAL A 401 -44.60 10.52 -3.56
CA VAL A 401 -43.64 11.23 -4.40
C VAL A 401 -43.26 10.37 -5.59
N ILE A 402 -42.81 9.15 -5.33
CA ILE A 402 -42.16 8.32 -6.34
C ILE A 402 -43.10 7.84 -7.45
N LYS A 403 -44.41 7.77 -7.16
CA LYS A 403 -45.45 7.42 -8.14
C LYS A 403 -45.58 8.44 -9.28
N ASP A 404 -45.18 9.68 -9.05
CA ASP A 404 -45.34 10.78 -10.01
C ASP A 404 -44.09 10.91 -10.91
N ILE A 405 -43.07 10.07 -10.69
CA ILE A 405 -41.86 10.02 -11.51
C ILE A 405 -42.04 8.93 -12.58
N ASP A 406 -42.00 9.32 -13.86
CA ASP A 406 -41.97 8.37 -14.97
C ASP A 406 -40.54 7.91 -15.26
N PHE A 407 -40.20 6.73 -14.74
CA PHE A 407 -38.91 6.06 -14.93
C PHE A 407 -38.76 5.35 -16.28
N SER A 408 -39.77 5.39 -17.16
CA SER A 408 -39.68 4.79 -18.50
C SER A 408 -38.50 5.37 -19.28
N LYS A 409 -37.72 4.53 -19.97
CA LYS A 409 -36.66 5.01 -20.88
C LYS A 409 -37.19 5.79 -22.08
N GLU A 410 -38.49 5.66 -22.37
CA GLU A 410 -39.17 6.43 -23.41
C GLU A 410 -39.51 7.87 -22.96
N ASN A 411 -39.40 8.17 -21.66
CA ASN A 411 -39.60 9.53 -21.16
C ASN A 411 -38.46 10.44 -21.66
N ASN A 412 -38.82 11.41 -22.52
CA ASN A 412 -37.87 12.34 -23.14
C ASN A 412 -37.10 13.19 -22.11
N LEU A 413 -37.67 13.38 -20.91
CA LEU A 413 -36.99 14.07 -19.81
C LEU A 413 -35.58 13.52 -19.59
N TRP A 414 -35.41 12.20 -19.58
CA TRP A 414 -34.11 11.57 -19.31
C TRP A 414 -33.07 11.89 -20.38
N LYS A 415 -33.48 12.13 -21.63
CA LYS A 415 -32.58 12.59 -22.70
C LYS A 415 -32.29 14.09 -22.54
N GLU A 416 -33.30 14.89 -22.23
CA GLU A 416 -33.19 16.34 -22.05
C GLU A 416 -32.22 16.71 -20.92
N ILE A 417 -32.30 16.01 -19.78
CA ILE A 417 -31.38 16.23 -18.66
C ILE A 417 -30.05 15.48 -18.82
N GLY A 418 -29.85 14.74 -19.92
CA GLY A 418 -28.59 14.05 -20.24
C GLY A 418 -28.29 12.81 -19.39
N VAL A 419 -29.32 12.13 -18.89
CA VAL A 419 -29.21 10.79 -18.27
C VAL A 419 -29.13 9.71 -19.35
N LEU A 420 -29.90 9.87 -20.42
CA LEU A 420 -29.81 9.05 -21.63
C LEU A 420 -29.14 9.83 -22.76
N GLU A 421 -28.35 9.13 -23.57
CA GLU A 421 -27.87 9.59 -24.86
C GLU A 421 -29.01 9.57 -25.90
N THR A 422 -28.77 10.18 -27.07
CA THR A 422 -29.78 10.26 -28.14
C THR A 422 -30.20 8.89 -28.68
N ASP A 423 -29.34 7.88 -28.57
CA ASP A 423 -29.58 6.50 -28.95
C ASP A 423 -30.34 5.68 -27.89
N GLY A 424 -30.67 6.28 -26.73
CA GLY A 424 -31.39 5.64 -25.63
C GLY A 424 -30.50 4.85 -24.66
N ASN A 425 -29.17 4.84 -24.87
CA ASN A 425 -28.23 4.27 -23.90
C ASN A 425 -27.96 5.24 -22.74
N LEU A 426 -27.48 4.73 -21.61
CA LEU A 426 -27.04 5.59 -20.50
C LEU A 426 -25.85 6.45 -20.91
N ASN A 427 -25.78 7.66 -20.35
CA ASN A 427 -24.64 8.54 -20.59
C ASN A 427 -23.32 7.86 -20.18
N SER A 428 -22.38 7.82 -21.13
CA SER A 428 -21.09 7.16 -20.94
C SER A 428 -20.22 7.84 -19.87
N ASN A 429 -20.44 9.13 -19.61
CA ASN A 429 -19.82 9.86 -18.53
C ASN A 429 -20.60 9.66 -17.23
N THR A 430 -20.24 8.64 -16.46
CA THR A 430 -20.91 8.26 -15.22
C THR A 430 -20.97 9.39 -14.18
N ASN A 431 -19.96 10.25 -14.11
CA ASN A 431 -19.96 11.37 -13.16
C ASN A 431 -21.04 12.41 -13.53
N LYS A 432 -21.14 12.74 -14.83
CA LYS A 432 -22.17 13.64 -15.34
C LYS A 432 -23.56 13.01 -15.20
N LEU A 433 -23.70 11.73 -15.52
CA LEU A 433 -24.92 10.95 -15.35
C LEU A 433 -25.46 11.06 -13.92
N ARG A 434 -24.63 10.73 -12.92
CA ARG A 434 -25.03 10.74 -11.51
C ARG A 434 -25.37 12.15 -11.03
N LYS A 435 -24.60 13.16 -11.45
CA LYS A 435 -24.91 14.56 -11.15
C LYS A 435 -26.27 14.97 -11.70
N ASN A 436 -26.57 14.65 -12.95
CA ASN A 436 -27.85 15.00 -13.57
C ASN A 436 -29.03 14.30 -12.88
N ILE A 437 -28.86 13.05 -12.45
CA ILE A 437 -29.86 12.34 -11.62
C ILE A 437 -30.03 13.08 -10.29
N ALA A 438 -28.95 13.39 -9.59
CA ALA A 438 -29.02 14.11 -8.31
C ALA A 438 -29.74 15.46 -8.46
N ASP A 439 -29.32 16.28 -9.43
CA ASP A 439 -29.89 17.59 -9.72
C ASP A 439 -31.41 17.50 -9.98
N TYR A 440 -31.87 16.47 -10.73
CA TYR A 440 -33.31 16.25 -10.94
C TYR A 440 -34.05 15.94 -9.62
N PHE A 441 -33.54 15.01 -8.81
CA PHE A 441 -34.18 14.62 -7.56
C PHE A 441 -34.16 15.75 -6.50
N GLU A 442 -33.21 16.68 -6.60
CA GLU A 442 -33.22 17.92 -5.80
C GLU A 442 -34.41 18.84 -6.13
N THR A 443 -34.90 18.83 -7.36
CA THR A 443 -35.98 19.71 -7.79
C THR A 443 -37.38 19.18 -7.50
N ILE A 444 -37.51 17.93 -7.05
CA ILE A 444 -38.81 17.31 -6.75
C ILE A 444 -39.51 18.11 -5.64
N ASP A 445 -40.76 18.49 -5.86
CA ASP A 445 -41.51 19.21 -4.83
C ASP A 445 -41.94 18.28 -3.69
N LEU A 446 -41.59 18.66 -2.46
CA LEU A 446 -41.96 17.95 -1.23
C LEU A 446 -42.86 18.82 -0.33
N GLY A 447 -43.19 20.05 -0.75
CA GLY A 447 -43.88 21.04 0.08
C GLY A 447 -45.24 20.57 0.59
N GLU A 448 -45.98 19.79 -0.20
CA GLU A 448 -47.29 19.25 0.22
C GLU A 448 -47.21 18.14 1.30
N LEU A 449 -46.01 17.63 1.57
CA LEU A 449 -45.77 16.54 2.52
C LEU A 449 -45.25 17.03 3.88
N VAL A 450 -44.80 18.28 3.96
CA VAL A 450 -44.40 18.93 5.21
C VAL A 450 -45.68 19.31 5.97
N LYS A 451 -45.86 18.75 7.17
CA LYS A 451 -47.00 19.03 8.04
C LYS A 451 -46.57 19.74 9.31
#